data_AF-A0A819HE30-F1
#
_entry.id   AF-A0A819HE30-F1
#
_cell.length_a   1.000
_cell.length_b   1.000
_cell.length_c   1.000
_cell.angle_alpha   90.00
_cell.angle_beta   90.00
_cell.angle_gamma   90.00
#
_symmetry.space_group_name_H-M   'P 1'
#
loop_
_entity.id
_entity.type
_entity.pdbx_description
1 polymer ?
#
loop_
_entity_poly.entity_id
_entity_poly.type
_entity_poly.pdbx_seq_one_letter_code
_entity_poly.pdbx_strand_id
1 'polypeptide(L)'
;MDLVVTNLGDHTISILFGWGNGDFQAQIKYEVDREPNHVMSGDFNNDNKMDLAVLGRLSNHMDVLFGDGNMTFPIRKREPNHVMSGDFNNDNKMDLAVLGRLSNHMDVLFGDGNMTFPIRKR
;
A
#
# COMPACT_ATOMS: atom_id res chain seq x y z
N MET A 1 -3.94 -8.87 17.13
CA MET A 1 -2.86 -8.16 16.41
C MET A 1 -2.42 -9.10 15.33
N ASP A 2 -2.43 -8.62 14.09
CA ASP A 2 -2.13 -9.43 12.92
C ASP A 2 -0.75 -9.03 12.38
N LEU A 3 -0.16 -9.91 11.58
CA LEU A 3 1.16 -9.70 10.98
C LEU A 3 1.05 -9.73 9.46
N VAL A 4 1.71 -8.77 8.81
CA VAL A 4 1.90 -8.75 7.36
C VAL A 4 3.38 -8.84 7.05
N VAL A 5 3.74 -9.76 6.15
CA VAL A 5 5.13 -10.02 5.75
C VAL A 5 5.24 -9.87 4.24
N THR A 6 6.26 -9.15 3.78
CA THR A 6 6.61 -9.09 2.36
C THR A 6 7.58 -10.21 2.00
N ASN A 7 7.20 -11.06 1.04
CA ASN A 7 8.04 -12.16 0.56
C ASN A 7 8.71 -11.73 -0.76
N LEU A 8 9.83 -11.03 -0.65
CA LEU A 8 10.48 -10.36 -1.78
C LEU A 8 10.74 -11.29 -2.97
N GLY A 9 11.34 -12.46 -2.74
CA GLY A 9 11.68 -13.41 -3.81
C GLY A 9 10.47 -14.16 -4.39
N ASP A 10 9.38 -14.26 -3.62
CA ASP A 10 8.17 -15.00 -4.02
C ASP A 10 7.18 -14.09 -4.77
N HIS A 11 7.39 -12.77 -4.79
CA HIS A 11 6.43 -11.79 -5.32
C HIS A 11 5.05 -11.90 -4.65
N THR A 12 5.04 -12.12 -3.33
CA THR A 12 3.82 -12.22 -2.52
C THR A 12 3.90 -11.41 -1.23
N ILE A 13 2.76 -11.10 -0.64
CA ILE A 13 2.66 -10.80 0.79
C ILE A 13 1.98 -11.95 1.53
N SER A 14 2.31 -12.12 2.80
CA SER A 14 1.64 -13.07 3.70
C SER A 14 0.91 -12.31 4.80
N ILE A 15 -0.35 -12.65 5.03
CA ILE A 15 -1.12 -12.19 6.19
C ILE A 15 -1.26 -13.35 7.17
N LEU A 16 -0.90 -13.10 8.42
CA LEU A 16 -1.06 -14.03 9.52
C LEU A 16 -1.97 -13.39 10.57
N PHE A 17 -3.19 -13.92 10.69
CA PHE A 17 -4.14 -13.46 11.70
C PHE A 17 -3.76 -13.97 13.08
N GLY A 18 -3.70 -13.05 14.05
CA GLY A 18 -3.31 -13.37 15.42
C GLY A 18 -4.49 -13.86 16.24
N TRP A 19 -4.25 -14.86 17.09
CA TRP A 19 -5.24 -15.34 18.05
C TRP A 19 -5.36 -14.46 19.31
N GLY A 20 -4.49 -13.44 19.44
CA GLY A 20 -4.46 -12.53 20.59
C GLY A 20 -3.66 -13.05 21.79
N ASN A 21 -3.10 -14.26 21.71
CA ASN A 21 -2.26 -14.90 22.73
C ASN A 21 -0.76 -14.93 22.35
N GLY A 22 -0.38 -14.32 21.23
CA GLY A 22 0.98 -14.38 20.67
C GLY A 22 1.16 -15.43 19.57
N ASP A 23 0.19 -16.32 19.37
CA ASP A 23 0.17 -17.26 18.25
C ASP A 23 -0.56 -16.69 17.03
N PHE A 24 -0.24 -17.25 15.87
CA PHE A 24 -0.80 -16.87 14.57
C PHE A 24 -1.42 -18.07 13.85
N GLN A 25 -2.43 -17.79 13.03
CA GLN A 25 -2.98 -18.74 12.07
C GLN A 25 -1.99 -19.06 10.95
N ALA A 26 -2.33 -20.07 10.14
CA ALA A 26 -1.61 -20.32 8.89
C ALA A 26 -1.65 -19.07 8.00
N GLN A 27 -0.53 -18.77 7.35
CA GLN A 27 -0.43 -17.63 6.46
C GLN A 27 -1.40 -17.76 5.28
N ILE A 28 -2.02 -16.64 4.91
CA ILE A 28 -2.68 -16.48 3.62
C ILE A 28 -1.74 -15.65 2.74
N LYS A 29 -1.44 -16.17 1.54
CA LYS A 29 -0.57 -15.49 0.59
C LYS A 29 -1.39 -14.75 -0.46
N TYR A 30 -0.96 -13.55 -0.81
CA TYR A 30 -1.50 -12.77 -1.92
C TYR A 30 -0.37 -12.45 -2.89
N GLU A 31 -0.61 -12.72 -4.17
CA GLU A 31 0.30 -12.30 -5.24
C GLU A 31 0.27 -10.79 -5.38
N VAL A 32 1.43 -10.21 -5.64
CA VAL A 32 1.64 -8.77 -5.88
C VAL A 32 2.51 -8.62 -7.14
N ASP A 33 2.68 -7.42 -7.68
CA ASP A 33 3.36 -7.24 -8.97
C ASP A 33 4.81 -7.75 -8.92
N ARG A 34 5.73 -7.06 -8.21
CA ARG A 34 7.14 -7.51 -8.15
C ARG A 34 7.92 -7.13 -6.91
N GLU A 35 8.74 -8.05 -6.39
CA GLU A 35 9.72 -7.82 -5.31
C GLU A 35 9.20 -6.91 -4.18
N PRO A 36 8.10 -7.30 -3.49
CA PRO A 36 7.55 -6.48 -2.43
C PRO A 36 8.60 -6.27 -1.35
N ASN A 37 8.86 -5.01 -1.03
CA ASN A 37 9.84 -4.62 -0.02
C ASN A 37 9.27 -3.61 0.99
N HIS A 38 8.04 -3.16 0.77
CA HIS A 38 7.35 -2.27 1.67
C HIS A 38 5.86 -2.59 1.67
N VAL A 39 5.28 -2.58 2.87
CA VAL A 39 3.83 -2.60 3.07
C VAL A 39 3.44 -1.47 4.02
N MET A 40 2.27 -0.88 3.80
CA MET A 40 1.63 0.08 4.70
C MET A 40 0.16 -0.26 4.84
N SER A 41 -0.43 0.10 5.98
CA SER A 41 -1.85 -0.10 6.26
C SER A 41 -2.58 1.24 6.34
N GLY A 42 -3.80 1.31 5.82
CA GLY A 42 -4.67 2.48 5.90
C GLY A 42 -6.02 2.21 5.27
N ASP A 43 -7.00 3.09 5.50
CA ASP A 43 -8.26 3.07 4.76
C ASP A 43 -8.09 3.94 3.50
N PHE A 44 -7.80 3.31 2.35
CA PHE A 44 -7.48 4.02 1.11
C PHE A 44 -8.70 4.24 0.22
N ASN A 45 -9.80 3.53 0.49
CA ASN A 45 -11.05 3.60 -0.26
C ASN A 45 -12.23 4.17 0.58
N ASN A 46 -11.94 4.65 1.78
CA ASN A 46 -12.88 5.27 2.72
C ASN A 46 -14.08 4.36 3.05
N ASP A 47 -13.85 3.05 3.15
CA ASP A 47 -14.87 2.05 3.49
C ASP A 47 -14.86 1.66 4.99
N ASN A 48 -14.00 2.29 5.79
CA ASN A 48 -13.72 2.03 7.20
C ASN A 48 -13.14 0.64 7.49
N LYS A 49 -12.54 -0.03 6.49
CA LYS A 49 -11.75 -1.23 6.68
C LYS A 49 -10.27 -0.91 6.47
N MET A 50 -9.43 -1.70 7.11
CA MET A 50 -7.99 -1.57 6.94
C MET A 50 -7.59 -2.23 5.64
N ASP A 51 -7.06 -1.45 4.72
CA ASP A 51 -6.44 -1.91 3.49
C ASP A 51 -4.92 -2.01 3.66
N LEU A 52 -4.27 -2.71 2.74
CA LEU A 52 -2.82 -2.85 2.66
C LEU A 52 -2.35 -2.36 1.30
N ALA A 53 -1.45 -1.38 1.31
CA ALA A 53 -0.76 -0.95 0.10
C ALA A 53 0.68 -1.49 0.09
N VAL A 54 1.07 -2.09 -1.02
CA VAL A 54 2.33 -2.81 -1.20
C VAL A 54 3.12 -2.15 -2.32
N LEU A 55 4.39 -1.87 -2.03
CA LEU A 55 5.35 -1.41 -3.03
C LEU A 55 6.40 -2.49 -3.31
N GLY A 56 6.76 -2.53 -4.58
CA GLY A 56 7.77 -3.41 -5.12
C GLY A 56 9.00 -2.69 -5.63
N ARG A 57 10.21 -3.20 -5.35
CA ARG A 57 11.48 -2.55 -5.77
C ARG A 57 11.61 -2.40 -7.28
N LEU A 58 11.05 -3.36 -8.03
CA LEU A 58 11.06 -3.42 -9.49
C LEU A 58 9.66 -3.26 -10.08
N SER A 59 8.69 -2.89 -9.24
CA SER A 59 7.32 -2.62 -9.68
C SER A 59 7.20 -1.20 -10.23
N ASN A 60 6.30 -1.04 -11.20
CA ASN A 60 5.84 0.28 -11.66
C ASN A 60 4.44 0.62 -11.11
N HIS A 61 3.94 -0.22 -10.20
CA HIS A 61 2.63 -0.17 -9.61
C HIS A 61 2.76 -0.14 -8.09
N MET A 62 1.71 0.36 -7.45
CA MET A 62 1.44 0.07 -6.06
C MET A 62 0.20 -0.80 -6.03
N ASP A 63 0.30 -1.91 -5.32
CA ASP A 63 -0.76 -2.90 -5.21
C ASP A 63 -1.54 -2.58 -3.94
N VAL A 64 -2.87 -2.61 -3.99
CA VAL A 64 -3.73 -2.38 -2.83
C VAL A 64 -4.60 -3.61 -2.64
N LEU A 65 -4.45 -4.27 -1.50
CA LEU A 65 -5.32 -5.33 -1.00
C LEU A 65 -6.31 -4.72 -0.01
N PHE A 66 -7.60 -4.75 -0.32
CA PHE A 66 -8.61 -4.19 0.57
C PHE A 66 -8.90 -5.08 1.76
N GLY A 67 -9.48 -4.48 2.79
CA GLY A 67 -10.01 -5.19 3.95
C GLY A 67 -11.11 -6.20 3.64
N ASP A 68 -11.66 -6.24 2.41
CA ASP A 68 -12.58 -7.27 1.93
C ASP A 68 -11.91 -8.41 1.14
N GLY A 69 -10.60 -8.34 0.94
CA GLY A 69 -9.79 -9.35 0.23
C GLY A 69 -9.65 -9.13 -1.27
N ASN A 70 -10.31 -8.11 -1.86
CA ASN A 70 -10.12 -7.76 -3.26
C ASN A 70 -8.79 -7.00 -3.46
N MET A 71 -8.18 -7.13 -4.65
CA MET A 71 -6.89 -6.48 -4.95
C MET A 71 -6.97 -5.62 -6.21
N THR A 72 -6.30 -4.47 -6.21
CA THR A 72 -6.22 -3.52 -7.33
C THR A 72 -4.84 -2.88 -7.48
N PHE A 73 -4.61 -2.19 -8.62
CA PHE A 73 -3.36 -1.53 -9.00
C PHE A 73 -3.57 -0.03 -9.32
N PRO A 74 -3.99 0.80 -8.34
CA PRO A 74 -4.52 2.13 -8.61
C PRO A 74 -3.47 3.16 -9.03
N ILE A 75 -2.22 3.01 -8.58
CA ILE A 75 -1.16 4.01 -8.84
C ILE A 75 -0.09 3.44 -9.76
N ARG A 76 0.25 4.23 -10.78
CA ARG A 76 1.40 3.99 -11.66
C ARG A 76 2.49 4.99 -11.33
N LYS A 77 3.55 4.53 -10.65
CA LYS A 77 4.75 5.32 -10.38
C LYS A 77 5.96 4.45 -10.69
N ARG A 78 6.94 4.99 -11.43
CA ARG A 78 8.16 4.25 -11.73
C ARG A 78 9.06 4.25 -10.49
N GLU A 79 9.46 3.05 -10.07
CA GLU A 79 10.44 2.82 -9.00
C GLU A 79 10.16 3.60 -7.69
N PRO A 80 8.98 3.44 -7.09
CA PRO A 80 8.71 4.00 -5.78
C PRO A 80 9.62 3.29 -4.76
N ASN A 81 10.42 4.06 -4.03
CA ASN A 81 11.33 3.52 -3.01
C ASN A 81 10.68 3.51 -1.63
N HIS A 82 9.93 4.56 -1.33
CA HIS A 82 9.26 4.73 -0.04
C HIS A 82 7.95 5.48 -0.23
N VAL A 83 6.97 5.15 0.61
CA VAL A 83 5.68 5.82 0.67
C VAL A 83 5.29 6.03 2.12
N MET A 84 4.64 7.15 2.39
CA MET A 84 3.95 7.40 3.64
C MET A 84 2.51 7.79 3.33
N SER A 85 1.60 7.36 4.18
CA SER A 85 0.20 7.73 4.10
C SER A 85 -0.17 8.70 5.23
N GLY A 86 -1.12 9.59 4.96
CA GLY A 86 -1.67 10.52 5.94
C GLY A 86 -2.61 11.51 5.29
N ASP A 87 -3.42 12.21 6.08
CA ASP A 87 -4.18 13.36 5.58
C ASP A 87 -3.26 14.59 5.59
N PHE A 88 -2.67 14.92 4.44
CA PHE A 88 -1.70 16.01 4.30
C PHE A 88 -2.35 17.34 3.94
N ASN A 89 -3.61 17.33 3.53
CA ASN A 89 -4.35 18.51 3.09
C ASN A 89 -5.54 18.90 3.99
N ASN A 90 -5.82 18.10 5.04
CA ASN A 90 -6.94 18.22 5.99
C ASN A 90 -8.32 18.04 5.35
N ASP A 91 -8.47 17.14 4.38
CA ASP A 91 -9.77 16.80 3.75
C ASP A 91 -10.40 15.51 4.30
N ASN A 92 -9.79 14.93 5.34
CA ASN A 92 -10.14 13.64 5.96
C ASN A 92 -10.05 12.45 5.00
N LYS A 93 -9.27 12.54 3.93
CA LYS A 93 -8.97 11.43 3.04
C LYS A 93 -7.50 11.09 3.10
N MET A 94 -7.19 9.83 2.84
CA MET A 94 -5.82 9.35 2.88
C MET A 94 -5.05 9.86 1.65
N ASP A 95 -4.06 10.71 1.87
CA ASP A 95 -3.07 11.12 0.88
C ASP A 95 -1.82 10.24 0.96
N LEU A 96 -0.98 10.30 -0.08
CA LEU A 96 0.29 9.56 -0.14
C LEU A 96 1.46 10.49 -0.48
N ALA A 97 2.52 10.42 0.30
CA ALA A 97 3.81 11.02 -0.01
C ALA A 97 4.74 9.94 -0.56
N VAL A 98 5.19 10.07 -1.82
CA VAL A 98 5.99 9.07 -2.53
C VAL A 98 7.38 9.62 -2.86
N LEU A 99 8.40 8.82 -2.56
CA LEU A 99 9.79 9.07 -2.95
C LEU A 99 10.19 8.10 -4.05
N GLY A 100 10.58 8.61 -5.22
CA GLY A 100 11.16 7.81 -6.28
C GLY A 100 12.62 7.49 -6.01
N ARG A 101 13.08 6.28 -6.32
CA ARG A 101 14.46 5.83 -6.05
C ARG A 101 15.54 6.70 -6.69
N LEU A 102 15.23 7.27 -7.85
CA LEU A 102 16.13 8.15 -8.63
C LEU A 102 15.64 9.61 -8.64
N SER A 103 14.63 9.94 -7.82
CA SER A 103 14.04 11.28 -7.77
C SER A 103 14.70 12.11 -6.66
N ASN A 104 15.03 13.36 -6.96
CA ASN A 104 15.44 14.36 -5.97
C ASN A 104 14.23 15.14 -5.40
N HIS A 105 13.01 14.72 -5.73
CA HIS A 105 11.77 15.34 -5.29
C HIS A 105 10.82 14.31 -4.68
N MET A 106 10.14 14.73 -3.63
CA MET A 106 8.99 14.05 -3.06
C MET A 106 7.73 14.52 -3.79
N ASP A 107 6.88 13.58 -4.18
CA ASP A 107 5.57 13.86 -4.73
C ASP A 107 4.51 13.57 -3.68
N VAL A 108 3.58 14.50 -3.47
CA VAL A 108 2.38 14.25 -2.66
C VAL A 108 1.21 14.04 -3.61
N LEU A 109 0.56 12.90 -3.46
CA LEU A 109 -0.61 12.45 -4.18
C LEU A 109 -1.81 12.65 -3.26
N PHE A 110 -2.66 13.61 -3.58
CA PHE A 110 -3.86 13.87 -2.79
C PHE A 110 -4.94 12.84 -3.14
N GLY A 111 -5.43 12.10 -2.16
CA GLY A 111 -6.42 11.06 -2.34
C GLY A 111 -7.82 11.64 -2.47
N ASP A 112 -8.64 11.09 -3.36
CA ASP A 112 -10.06 11.47 -3.45
C ASP A 112 -10.98 10.59 -2.58
N GLY A 113 -10.41 9.62 -1.85
CA GLY A 113 -11.12 8.65 -1.03
C GLY A 113 -11.68 7.45 -1.82
N ASN A 114 -11.42 7.37 -3.13
CA ASN A 114 -11.80 6.24 -3.98
C ASN A 114 -10.56 5.66 -4.67
N MET A 115 -9.41 5.74 -3.98
CA MET A 115 -8.10 5.34 -4.48
C MET A 115 -7.67 6.03 -5.78
N THR A 116 -8.25 7.18 -6.10
CA THR A 116 -7.74 8.01 -7.18
C THR A 116 -6.94 9.15 -6.58
N PHE A 117 -5.86 9.48 -7.29
CA PHE A 117 -4.93 10.52 -6.88
C PHE A 117 -4.86 11.54 -8.01
N PRO A 118 -5.76 12.53 -8.03
CA PRO A 118 -5.86 13.46 -9.14
C PRO A 118 -4.57 14.23 -9.32
N ILE A 119 -4.00 14.19 -10.53
CA ILE A 119 -2.86 15.04 -10.87
C ILE A 119 -3.38 16.49 -10.90
N ARG A 120 -3.02 17.29 -9.90
CA ARG A 120 -3.23 18.74 -9.97
C ARG A 120 -2.26 19.30 -11.03
N LYS A 121 -2.78 19.66 -12.21
CA LYS A 121 -2.04 20.49 -13.14
C LYS A 121 -1.78 21.84 -12.46
N ARG A 122 -0.51 22.21 -12.35
CA ARG A 122 -0.12 23.59 -12.04
C ARG A 122 -0.45 24.50 -13.21
#